data_AF-A0A4Q2DAI8-F1
#
_entry.id   AF-A0A4Q2DAI8-F1
#
_cell.length_a   1.000
_cell.length_b   1.000
_cell.length_c   1.000
_cell.angle_alpha   90.00
_cell.angle_beta   90.00
_cell.angle_gamma   90.00
#
_symmetry.space_group_name_H-M   'P 1'
#
loop_
_entity.id
_entity.type
_entity.pdbx_description
1 polymer ?
#
loop_
_entity_poly.entity_id
_entity_poly.type
_entity_poly.pdbx_seq_one_letter_code
_entity_poly.pdbx_strand_id
1 'polypeptide(L)'
;MFEIPDGDVLLHAGDLTTWGHKDDMEKVVDWLCEQKHKVKIVIAGNHDLPLHQDWYAYDWKRFHRTKKQDSKAVRKLLTGRKARKAGLIYLENQQTSFRIEQGRREWTVYGSPWTPGAYFTAFQYQRDSLEAKEIVSKYTNADIL
;
A
#
# COMPACT_ATOMS: atom_id res chain seq x y z
N MET A 1 1.80 -20.67 -1.57
CA MET A 1 2.40 -19.38 -1.18
C MET A 1 3.69 -19.22 -1.96
N PHE A 2 3.98 -18.03 -2.48
CA PHE A 2 5.07 -17.84 -3.43
C PHE A 2 6.41 -17.69 -2.69
N GLU A 3 7.43 -18.39 -3.14
CA GLU A 3 8.81 -18.11 -2.72
C GLU A 3 9.27 -16.82 -3.37
N ILE A 4 9.78 -15.90 -2.53
CA ILE A 4 10.46 -14.69 -2.98
C ILE A 4 11.97 -14.94 -2.82
N PRO A 5 12.78 -14.61 -3.85
CA PRO A 5 14.24 -14.70 -3.73
C PRO A 5 14.77 -13.92 -2.53
N ASP A 6 15.92 -14.35 -2.01
CA ASP A 6 16.61 -13.59 -0.97
C ASP A 6 17.01 -12.20 -1.52
N GLY A 7 16.86 -11.17 -0.68
CA GLY A 7 17.17 -9.79 -1.03
C GLY A 7 17.16 -8.86 0.18
N ASP A 8 17.71 -7.66 0.01
CA ASP A 8 17.79 -6.67 1.08
C ASP A 8 16.45 -5.94 1.31
N VAL A 9 15.73 -5.65 0.22
CA VAL A 9 14.49 -4.85 0.19
C VAL A 9 13.43 -5.56 -0.64
N LEU A 10 12.21 -5.62 -0.12
CA LEU A 10 11.02 -6.06 -0.87
C LEU A 10 10.11 -4.85 -1.13
N LEU A 11 9.73 -4.64 -2.39
CA LEU A 11 8.75 -3.63 -2.79
C LEU A 11 7.49 -4.31 -3.32
N HIS A 12 6.31 -3.96 -2.82
CA HIS A 12 5.03 -4.38 -3.39
C HIS A 12 4.20 -3.17 -3.83
N ALA A 13 3.96 -3.06 -5.13
CA ALA A 13 3.43 -1.86 -5.78
C ALA A 13 1.89 -1.81 -5.85
N GLY A 14 1.20 -2.20 -4.78
CA GLY A 14 -0.27 -2.12 -4.70
C GLY A 14 -0.97 -3.45 -4.92
N ASP A 15 -2.31 -3.40 -4.86
CA ASP A 15 -3.24 -4.54 -4.99
C ASP A 15 -2.81 -5.73 -4.14
N LEU A 16 -2.66 -5.48 -2.83
CA LEU A 16 -2.31 -6.50 -1.85
C LEU A 16 -3.38 -7.59 -1.75
N THR A 17 -4.64 -7.23 -2.03
CA THR A 17 -5.81 -8.10 -1.95
C THR A 17 -6.71 -7.90 -3.17
N THR A 18 -7.70 -8.77 -3.38
CA THR A 18 -8.67 -8.61 -4.47
C THR A 18 -9.77 -7.59 -4.16
N TRP A 19 -10.21 -7.49 -2.90
CA TRP A 19 -11.31 -6.59 -2.49
C TRP A 19 -11.10 -5.91 -1.13
N GLY A 20 -9.96 -6.12 -0.48
CA GLY A 20 -9.65 -5.51 0.81
C GLY A 20 -10.40 -6.12 2.00
N HIS A 21 -10.90 -7.35 1.90
CA HIS A 21 -11.42 -8.06 3.06
C HIS A 21 -10.34 -8.14 4.15
N LYS A 22 -10.71 -7.85 5.40
CA LYS A 22 -9.76 -7.83 6.51
C LYS A 22 -9.01 -9.16 6.63
N ASP A 23 -9.69 -10.29 6.50
CA ASP A 23 -9.09 -11.61 6.66
C ASP A 23 -8.07 -11.93 5.55
N ASP A 24 -8.28 -11.39 4.34
CA ASP A 24 -7.31 -11.53 3.25
C ASP A 24 -6.11 -10.61 3.45
N MET A 25 -6.36 -9.38 3.93
CA MET A 25 -5.28 -8.47 4.32
C MET A 25 -4.44 -9.06 5.46
N GLU A 26 -5.05 -9.73 6.44
CA GLU A 26 -4.32 -10.42 7.52
C GLU A 26 -3.38 -11.49 6.96
N LYS A 27 -3.85 -12.35 6.05
CA LYS A 27 -3.00 -13.37 5.42
C LYS A 27 -1.82 -12.75 4.67
N VAL A 28 -2.05 -11.67 3.92
CA VAL A 28 -1.03 -11.00 3.11
C VAL A 28 -0.02 -10.27 4.00
N VAL A 29 -0.48 -9.57 5.03
CA VAL A 29 0.41 -8.90 5.99
C VAL A 29 1.24 -9.92 6.77
N ASP A 30 0.65 -11.04 7.15
CA ASP A 30 1.35 -12.12 7.86
C ASP A 30 2.44 -12.72 6.98
N TRP A 31 2.12 -13.02 5.72
CA TRP A 31 3.10 -13.43 4.73
C TRP A 31 4.23 -12.42 4.54
N LEU A 32 3.89 -11.14 4.37
CA LEU A 32 4.88 -10.07 4.22
C LEU A 32 5.78 -10.01 5.44
N CYS A 33 5.23 -10.14 6.66
CA CYS A 33 6.01 -10.11 7.89
C CYS A 33 7.03 -11.26 7.96
N GLU A 34 6.71 -12.43 7.42
CA GLU A 34 7.58 -13.62 7.37
C GLU A 34 8.75 -13.50 6.38
N GLN A 35 8.70 -12.56 5.43
CA GLN A 35 9.77 -12.39 4.44
C GLN A 35 11.08 -11.93 5.09
N LYS A 36 12.20 -12.54 4.67
CA LYS A 36 13.55 -12.33 5.22
C LYS A 36 14.14 -10.93 4.97
N HIS A 37 13.59 -10.22 3.99
CA HIS A 37 14.00 -8.85 3.64
C HIS A 37 13.97 -7.95 4.89
N LYS A 38 14.99 -7.11 5.07
CA LYS A 38 15.08 -6.23 6.25
C LYS A 38 14.09 -5.07 6.17
N VAL A 39 13.86 -4.58 4.95
CA VAL A 39 12.93 -3.50 4.64
C VAL A 39 11.90 -4.02 3.67
N LYS A 40 10.62 -3.86 3.99
CA LYS A 40 9.50 -4.16 3.10
C LYS A 40 8.66 -2.90 2.92
N ILE A 41 8.57 -2.38 1.72
CA ILE A 41 7.76 -1.19 1.43
C ILE A 41 6.58 -1.62 0.57
N VAL A 42 5.39 -1.27 1.01
CA VAL A 42 4.16 -1.61 0.30
C VAL A 42 3.28 -0.38 0.16
N ILE A 43 2.58 -0.29 -0.96
CA ILE A 43 1.49 0.66 -1.18
C ILE A 43 0.19 -0.12 -1.33
N ALA A 44 -0.94 0.58 -1.22
CA ALA A 44 -2.23 0.03 -1.58
C ALA A 44 -2.42 0.12 -3.09
N GLY A 45 -3.39 -0.60 -3.63
CA GLY A 45 -3.90 -0.35 -4.97
C GLY A 45 -5.41 -0.21 -5.00
N ASN A 46 -5.98 -0.19 -6.19
CA ASN A 46 -7.41 0.03 -6.37
C ASN A 46 -8.28 -1.14 -5.90
N HIS A 47 -7.69 -2.30 -5.61
CA HIS A 47 -8.37 -3.46 -5.04
C HIS A 47 -8.37 -3.48 -3.50
N ASP A 48 -7.55 -2.66 -2.84
CA ASP A 48 -7.44 -2.63 -1.37
C ASP A 48 -8.47 -1.67 -0.75
N LEU A 49 -9.74 -1.93 -1.04
CA LEU A 49 -10.83 -0.96 -0.91
C LEU A 49 -10.89 -0.21 0.43
N PRO A 50 -10.80 -0.87 1.61
CA PRO A 50 -10.93 -0.17 2.89
C PRO A 50 -9.77 0.76 3.22
N LEU A 51 -8.64 0.67 2.51
CA LEU A 51 -7.49 1.56 2.72
C LEU A 51 -7.77 2.97 2.17
N HIS A 52 -8.62 3.12 1.15
CA HIS A 52 -9.08 4.43 0.67
C HIS A 52 -10.24 4.91 1.55
N GLN A 53 -9.94 5.36 2.77
CA GLN A 53 -10.92 5.57 3.85
C GLN A 53 -12.11 6.45 3.46
N ASP A 54 -11.86 7.61 2.86
CA ASP A 54 -12.90 8.57 2.53
C ASP A 54 -13.83 8.03 1.43
N TRP A 55 -13.26 7.48 0.35
CA TRP A 55 -14.04 6.85 -0.72
C TRP A 55 -14.82 5.63 -0.21
N TYR A 56 -14.17 4.76 0.56
CA TYR A 56 -14.78 3.54 1.10
C TYR A 56 -15.90 3.84 2.09
N ALA A 57 -15.85 4.98 2.77
CA ALA A 57 -16.94 5.40 3.66
C ALA A 57 -18.29 5.46 2.92
N TYR A 58 -18.29 5.87 1.65
CA TYR A 58 -19.46 6.04 0.79
C TYR A 58 -19.73 4.84 -0.11
N ASP A 59 -18.70 4.24 -0.74
CA ASP A 59 -18.88 3.24 -1.81
C ASP A 59 -18.77 1.78 -1.38
N TRP A 60 -18.54 1.48 -0.10
CA TRP A 60 -18.30 0.10 0.37
C TRP A 60 -19.38 -0.91 -0.04
N LYS A 61 -20.66 -0.50 -0.11
CA LYS A 61 -21.81 -1.40 -0.37
C LYS A 61 -21.75 -2.04 -1.76
N ARG A 62 -21.11 -1.40 -2.73
CA ARG A 62 -20.95 -1.94 -4.10
C ARG A 62 -20.12 -3.22 -4.11
N PHE A 63 -19.16 -3.34 -3.19
CA PHE A 63 -18.20 -4.45 -3.15
C PHE A 63 -18.35 -5.35 -1.93
N HIS A 64 -18.82 -4.80 -0.81
CA HIS A 64 -19.01 -5.52 0.46
C HIS A 64 -20.49 -5.50 0.87
N ARG A 65 -21.33 -6.22 0.14
CA ARG A 65 -22.81 -6.14 0.27
C ARG A 65 -23.34 -6.49 1.66
N THR A 66 -22.69 -7.41 2.37
CA THR A 66 -23.17 -7.98 3.63
C THR A 66 -22.56 -7.31 4.86
N LYS A 67 -21.29 -6.91 4.80
CA LYS A 67 -20.57 -6.37 5.95
C LYS A 67 -19.49 -5.38 5.53
N LYS A 68 -19.62 -4.13 6.00
CA LYS A 68 -18.58 -3.11 5.86
C LYS A 68 -17.32 -3.56 6.61
N GLN A 69 -16.17 -3.43 5.96
CA GLN A 69 -14.87 -3.66 6.60
C GLN A 69 -14.52 -2.48 7.51
N ASP A 70 -13.86 -2.75 8.63
CA ASP A 70 -13.31 -1.70 9.49
C ASP A 70 -11.99 -1.20 8.89
N SER A 71 -12.05 -0.09 8.17
CA SER A 71 -10.87 0.53 7.55
C SER A 71 -9.74 0.82 8.53
N LYS A 72 -10.05 1.19 9.79
CA LYS A 72 -9.02 1.46 10.80
C LYS A 72 -8.34 0.17 11.21
N ALA A 73 -9.11 -0.90 11.38
CA ALA A 73 -8.55 -2.22 11.68
C ALA A 73 -7.68 -2.72 10.52
N VAL A 74 -8.14 -2.61 9.27
CA VAL A 74 -7.37 -3.01 8.07
C VAL A 74 -6.06 -2.22 7.98
N ARG A 75 -6.10 -0.89 8.10
CA ARG A 75 -4.88 -0.06 8.12
C ARG A 75 -3.94 -0.41 9.26
N LYS A 76 -4.47 -0.77 10.43
CA LYS A 76 -3.67 -1.15 11.60
C LYS A 76 -2.87 -2.44 11.38
N LEU A 77 -3.31 -3.33 10.49
CA LEU A 77 -2.52 -4.52 10.12
C LEU A 77 -1.18 -4.12 9.49
N LEU A 78 -1.23 -3.18 8.55
CA LEU A 78 -0.06 -2.66 7.82
C LEU A 78 0.82 -1.72 8.66
N THR A 79 0.23 -1.01 9.61
CA THR A 79 0.91 0.08 10.34
C THR A 79 1.17 -0.23 11.81
N GLY A 80 0.69 -1.36 12.32
CA GLY A 80 0.77 -1.76 13.71
C GLY A 80 2.14 -2.28 14.14
N ARG A 81 2.27 -2.61 15.43
CA ARG A 81 3.53 -3.07 16.03
C ARG A 81 4.11 -4.31 15.36
N LYS A 82 3.26 -5.27 14.94
CA LYS A 82 3.68 -6.49 14.23
C LYS A 82 4.39 -6.14 12.92
N ALA A 83 3.72 -5.39 12.04
CA ALA A 83 4.27 -4.90 10.78
C ALA A 83 5.57 -4.12 10.97
N ARG A 84 5.58 -3.13 11.87
CA ARG A 84 6.78 -2.31 12.13
C ARG A 84 7.97 -3.15 12.63
N LYS A 85 7.73 -4.09 13.55
CA LYS A 85 8.79 -4.98 14.07
C LYS A 85 9.36 -5.88 12.96
N ALA A 86 8.55 -6.23 11.97
CA ALA A 86 8.97 -7.00 10.81
C ALA A 86 9.63 -6.15 9.71
N GLY A 87 9.82 -4.84 9.90
CA GLY A 87 10.39 -3.96 8.88
C GLY A 87 9.43 -3.60 7.75
N LEU A 88 8.11 -3.79 7.93
CA LEU A 88 7.09 -3.42 6.97
C LEU A 88 6.74 -1.92 7.11
N ILE A 89 6.74 -1.23 5.98
CA ILE A 89 6.45 0.19 5.83
C ILE A 89 5.33 0.32 4.79
N TYR A 90 4.21 0.88 5.21
CA TYR A 90 3.10 1.20 4.31
C TYR A 90 3.15 2.68 3.93
N LEU A 91 3.12 2.98 2.64
CA LEU A 91 3.10 4.35 2.12
C LEU A 91 1.77 4.65 1.43
N GLU A 92 1.25 5.85 1.70
CA GLU A 92 0.05 6.39 1.04
C GLU A 92 0.25 7.88 0.82
N ASN A 93 0.71 8.25 -0.38
CA ASN A 93 1.10 9.61 -0.74
C ASN A 93 2.18 10.19 0.19
N GLN A 94 3.13 9.34 0.57
CA GLN A 94 4.17 9.64 1.55
C GLN A 94 5.52 9.08 1.10
N GLN A 95 6.58 9.67 1.63
CA GLN A 95 7.95 9.24 1.43
C GLN A 95 8.51 8.56 2.68
N THR A 96 9.42 7.63 2.48
CA THR A 96 10.30 7.10 3.53
C THR A 96 11.74 7.06 3.07
N SER A 97 12.66 7.04 4.03
CA SER A 97 14.09 6.88 3.78
C SER A 97 14.63 5.70 4.56
N PHE A 98 15.53 4.93 3.97
CA PHE A 98 16.17 3.81 4.65
C PHE A 98 17.63 3.61 4.21
N ARG A 99 18.37 2.90 5.07
CA ARG A 99 19.74 2.43 4.80
C ARG A 99 19.79 0.92 5.03
N ILE A 100 20.45 0.19 4.15
CA ILE A 100 20.65 -1.26 4.30
C ILE A 100 21.68 -1.55 5.40
N GLU A 101 22.74 -0.76 5.45
CA GLU A 101 23.85 -0.86 6.41
C GLU A 101 24.35 0.54 6.78
N GLN A 102 24.96 0.66 7.95
CA GLN A 102 25.57 1.92 8.39
C GLN A 102 26.71 2.32 7.44
N GLY A 103 26.79 3.60 7.12
CA GLY A 103 27.79 4.15 6.19
C GLY A 103 27.50 3.93 4.70
N ARG A 104 26.45 3.18 4.34
CA ARG A 104 25.97 3.09 2.95
C ARG A 104 25.04 4.24 2.60
N ARG A 105 24.82 4.40 1.28
CA ARG A 105 23.86 5.34 0.70
C ARG A 105 22.47 5.20 1.35
N GLU A 106 21.86 6.34 1.64
CA GLU A 106 20.46 6.45 1.98
C GLU A 106 19.60 6.45 0.72
N TRP A 107 18.53 5.66 0.75
CA TRP A 107 17.55 5.57 -0.32
C TRP A 107 16.26 6.22 0.14
N THR A 108 15.62 6.93 -0.77
CA THR A 108 14.33 7.57 -0.55
C THR A 108 13.28 6.96 -1.49
N VAL A 109 12.12 6.61 -0.95
CA VAL A 109 11.02 5.98 -1.70
C VAL A 109 9.75 6.76 -1.44
N TYR A 110 9.13 7.27 -2.50
CA TYR A 110 7.78 7.82 -2.44
C TYR A 110 6.79 6.75 -2.87
N GLY A 111 5.67 6.61 -2.16
CA GLY A 111 4.65 5.63 -2.47
C GLY A 111 3.28 6.27 -2.61
N SER A 112 2.64 6.08 -3.76
CA SER A 112 1.26 6.52 -4.05
C SER A 112 0.42 5.33 -4.51
N PRO A 113 -0.77 5.11 -3.94
CA PRO A 113 -1.67 4.05 -4.39
C PRO A 113 -2.47 4.42 -5.64
N TRP A 114 -2.37 5.67 -6.10
CA TRP A 114 -3.22 6.21 -7.14
C TRP A 114 -2.87 5.64 -8.52
N THR A 115 -3.88 5.12 -9.21
CA THR A 115 -3.74 4.49 -10.54
C THR A 115 -4.78 5.04 -11.52
N PRO A 116 -4.51 5.08 -12.84
CA PRO A 116 -5.49 5.49 -13.82
C PRO A 116 -6.66 4.50 -13.91
N GLY A 117 -7.86 4.93 -13.53
CA GLY A 117 -9.03 4.06 -13.42
C GLY A 117 -10.12 4.29 -14.46
N ALA A 118 -10.90 3.24 -14.70
CA ALA A 118 -12.16 3.27 -15.46
C ALA A 118 -13.34 2.63 -14.69
N TYR A 119 -13.07 2.00 -13.54
CA TYR A 119 -14.01 1.11 -12.85
C TYR A 119 -14.55 1.67 -11.54
N PHE A 120 -14.17 2.90 -11.16
CA PHE A 120 -14.60 3.58 -9.93
C PHE A 120 -14.39 2.70 -8.68
N THR A 121 -13.17 2.19 -8.51
CA THR A 121 -12.71 1.47 -7.30
C THR A 121 -11.79 2.39 -6.48
N ALA A 122 -11.15 1.89 -5.42
CA ALA A 122 -10.28 2.71 -4.59
C ALA A 122 -9.14 3.35 -5.39
N PHE A 123 -8.60 4.48 -4.92
CA PHE A 123 -7.41 5.14 -5.45
C PHE A 123 -7.35 5.27 -6.99
N GLN A 124 -8.47 5.62 -7.62
CA GLN A 124 -8.54 5.80 -9.07
C GLN A 124 -8.82 7.24 -9.44
N TYR A 125 -7.98 7.80 -10.31
CA TYR A 125 -8.25 9.07 -11.00
C TYR A 125 -8.70 8.82 -12.44
N GLN A 126 -9.41 9.78 -13.02
CA GLN A 126 -9.87 9.68 -14.40
C GLN A 126 -8.71 9.84 -15.39
N ARG A 127 -8.59 8.89 -16.34
CA ARG A 127 -7.70 9.00 -17.51
C ARG A 127 -8.10 10.26 -18.28
N ASP A 128 -7.17 11.16 -18.53
CA ASP A 128 -7.37 12.46 -19.21
C ASP A 128 -7.95 13.61 -18.37
N SER A 129 -8.02 13.46 -17.05
CA SER A 129 -8.37 14.55 -16.15
C SER A 129 -7.15 15.35 -15.64
N LEU A 130 -7.39 16.57 -15.16
CA LEU A 130 -6.40 17.35 -14.42
C LEU A 130 -6.03 16.70 -13.07
N GLU A 131 -6.91 15.85 -12.54
CA GLU A 131 -6.74 15.13 -11.27
C GLU A 131 -5.46 14.28 -11.27
N ALA A 132 -5.17 13.60 -12.40
CA ALA A 132 -3.93 12.85 -12.57
C ALA A 132 -2.70 13.77 -12.43
N LYS A 133 -2.73 14.94 -13.06
CA LYS A 133 -1.64 15.93 -13.00
C LYS A 133 -1.50 16.50 -11.59
N GLU A 134 -2.61 16.76 -10.90
CA GLU A 134 -2.63 17.28 -9.53
C GLU A 134 -2.15 16.25 -8.49
N ILE A 135 -2.41 14.97 -8.70
CA ILE A 135 -1.88 13.89 -7.85
C ILE A 135 -0.38 13.73 -8.07
N VAL A 136 0.02 13.57 -9.33
CA VAL A 136 1.43 13.32 -9.69
C VAL A 136 2.32 14.52 -9.38
N SER A 137 1.81 15.76 -9.43
CA SER A 137 2.60 16.95 -9.06
C SER A 137 2.97 17.02 -7.58
N LYS A 138 2.31 16.24 -6.71
CA LYS A 138 2.64 16.13 -5.29
C LYS A 138 3.78 15.14 -5.03
N TYR A 139 4.17 14.36 -6.03
CA TYR A 139 5.26 13.40 -5.89
C TYR A 139 6.56 14.15 -5.69
N THR A 140 7.26 13.80 -4.62
CA THR A 140 8.50 14.47 -4.25
C THR A 140 9.67 13.90 -5.04
N ASN A 141 10.79 14.62 -5.03
CA ASN A 141 12.04 14.07 -5.53
C ASN A 141 12.44 12.87 -4.65
N ALA A 142 12.42 11.67 -5.22
CA ALA A 142 12.72 10.41 -4.55
C ALA A 142 13.59 9.54 -5.47
N ASP A 143 14.38 8.65 -4.88
CA ASP A 143 15.19 7.70 -5.66
C ASP A 143 14.34 6.65 -6.35
N ILE A 144 13.19 6.31 -5.74
CA ILE A 144 12.20 5.36 -6.25
C ILE A 144 10.82 6.00 -6.11
N LEU A 145 10.05 5.94 -7.19
CA LEU A 145 8.68 6.44 -7.31
C LEU A 145 7.71 5.31 -7.67
#